data_AF-A0A7V6W3L3-F1
#
_entry.id   AF-A0A7V6W3L3-F1
#
_cell.length_a   1.000
_cell.length_b   1.000
_cell.length_c   1.000
_cell.angle_alpha   90.00
_cell.angle_beta   90.00
_cell.angle_gamma   90.00
#
_symmetry.space_group_name_H-M   'P 1'
#
loop_
_entity.id
_entity.type
_entity.pdbx_description
1 polymer ?
#
loop_
_entity_poly.entity_id
_entity_poly.type
_entity_poly.pdbx_seq_one_letter_code
_entity_poly.pdbx_strand_id
1 'polypeptide(L)'
;MNKKGITLTELLIVLVILSIIIVIVTPGFNDFLFKTKDKISTLNENNLKEAGNMFGQEVYMCQSNADIKALFSKLNITVNNCAEAKAKLEAGVNVSIGFLKQHDYFRDDSNNCNESGTLNIKIDGHKVITKLNSNVKCK
;
A
#
# COMPACT_ATOMS: atom_id res chain seq x y z
N MET A 1 -1.82 3.75 62.74
CA MET A 1 -1.53 3.49 61.31
C MET A 1 -0.76 2.19 61.20
N ASN A 2 -1.37 1.12 60.70
CA ASN A 2 -0.73 -0.18 60.53
C ASN A 2 0.29 -0.14 59.38
N LYS A 3 1.58 -0.05 59.69
CA LYS A 3 2.66 -0.23 58.73
C LYS A 3 2.99 -1.73 58.65
N LYS A 4 2.28 -2.47 57.80
CA LYS A 4 2.70 -3.82 57.41
C LYS A 4 3.82 -3.67 56.37
N GLY A 5 5.06 -3.98 56.77
CA GLY A 5 6.21 -3.98 55.87
C GLY A 5 6.16 -5.19 54.94
N ILE A 6 6.42 -4.97 53.65
CA ILE A 6 6.53 -6.03 52.65
C ILE A 6 7.69 -6.94 53.05
N THR A 7 7.41 -8.23 53.24
CA THR A 7 8.45 -9.22 53.54
C THR A 7 9.16 -9.66 52.26
N LEU A 8 10.44 -10.02 52.36
CA LEU A 8 11.27 -10.43 51.20
C LEU A 8 10.62 -11.60 50.41
N THR A 9 9.95 -12.50 51.15
CA THR A 9 9.24 -13.65 50.60
C THR A 9 8.01 -13.25 49.78
N GLU A 10 7.25 -12.25 50.24
CA GLU A 10 6.10 -11.70 49.51
C GLU A 10 6.53 -11.07 48.18
N LEU A 11 7.67 -10.37 48.16
CA LEU A 11 8.21 -9.77 46.94
C LEU A 11 8.62 -10.85 45.92
N LEU A 12 9.23 -11.93 46.39
CA LEU A 12 9.73 -13.02 45.54
C LEU A 12 8.58 -13.82 44.91
N ILE A 13 7.52 -14.08 45.68
CA ILE A 13 6.30 -14.73 45.18
C ILE A 13 5.62 -13.86 44.10
N VAL A 14 5.53 -12.53 44.32
CA VAL A 14 4.96 -11.62 43.33
C VAL A 14 5.77 -11.61 42.04
N LEU A 15 7.10 -11.61 42.12
CA LEU A 15 7.97 -11.66 40.93
C LEU A 15 7.79 -12.96 40.12
N VAL A 16 7.65 -14.11 40.79
CA VAL A 16 7.39 -15.40 40.13
C VAL A 16 6.03 -15.40 39.44
N ILE A 17 4.99 -14.90 40.10
CA ILE A 17 3.65 -14.80 39.49
C ILE A 17 3.67 -13.83 38.30
N LEU A 18 4.32 -12.68 38.44
CA LEU A 18 4.41 -11.67 37.38
C LEU A 18 5.12 -12.20 36.14
N SER A 19 6.21 -12.94 36.32
CA SER A 19 6.98 -13.53 35.22
C SER A 19 6.19 -14.60 34.47
N ILE A 20 5.40 -15.42 35.17
CA ILE A 20 4.49 -16.39 34.54
C ILE A 20 3.42 -15.67 33.71
N ILE A 21 2.84 -14.59 34.25
CA ILE A 21 1.83 -13.79 33.54
C ILE A 21 2.42 -13.19 32.25
N ILE A 22 3.63 -12.62 32.30
CA ILE A 22 4.28 -12.01 31.14
C ILE A 22 4.51 -13.06 30.04
N VAL A 23 4.98 -14.25 30.37
CA VAL A 23 5.22 -15.32 29.37
C VAL A 23 3.94 -15.72 28.64
N ILE A 24 2.81 -15.76 29.34
CA ILE A 24 1.51 -16.12 28.76
C ILE A 24 0.94 -14.99 27.90
N VAL A 25 1.13 -13.72 28.31
CA VAL A 25 0.54 -12.54 27.64
C VAL A 25 1.35 -12.11 26.41
N THR A 26 2.67 -12.31 26.41
CA THR A 26 3.59 -11.91 25.33
C THR A 26 3.18 -12.39 23.92
N PRO A 27 2.83 -13.67 23.69
CA PRO A 27 2.46 -14.12 22.33
C PRO A 27 1.22 -13.39 21.78
N GLY A 28 0.23 -13.07 22.62
CA GLY A 28 -0.98 -12.35 22.19
C GLY A 28 -0.71 -10.90 21.75
N PHE A 29 0.24 -10.22 22.40
CA PHE A 29 0.65 -8.86 22.01
C PHE A 29 1.42 -8.85 20.69
N ASN A 30 2.32 -9.81 20.50
CA ASN A 30 3.06 -9.93 19.24
C ASN A 30 2.12 -10.19 18.07
N ASP A 31 1.20 -11.15 18.20
CA ASP A 31 0.20 -11.45 17.16
C ASP A 31 -0.66 -10.24 16.80
N PHE A 32 -1.06 -9.43 17.79
CA PHE A 32 -1.83 -8.21 17.54
C PHE A 32 -1.04 -7.15 16.77
N LEU A 33 0.24 -6.96 17.12
CA LEU A 33 1.12 -6.02 16.43
C LEU A 33 1.43 -6.46 14.99
N PHE A 34 1.69 -7.75 14.77
CA PHE A 34 1.91 -8.31 13.43
C PHE A 34 0.66 -8.20 12.56
N LYS A 35 -0.52 -8.56 13.08
CA LYS A 35 -1.80 -8.43 12.36
C LYS A 35 -2.12 -6.99 12.00
N THR A 36 -1.73 -6.03 12.83
CA THR A 36 -1.93 -4.60 12.53
C THR A 36 -1.01 -4.14 11.41
N LYS A 37 0.26 -4.57 11.39
CA LYS A 37 1.20 -4.28 10.31
C LYS A 37 0.73 -4.87 8.97
N ASP A 38 0.29 -6.12 8.95
CA ASP A 38 -0.22 -6.75 7.72
C ASP A 38 -1.46 -6.04 7.17
N LYS A 39 -2.35 -5.58 8.06
CA LYS A 39 -3.53 -4.80 7.68
C LYS A 39 -3.16 -3.43 7.09
N ILE A 40 -2.13 -2.77 7.61
CA ILE A 40 -1.67 -1.48 7.08
C ILE A 40 -1.01 -1.67 5.71
N SER A 41 -0.15 -2.68 5.57
CA SER A 41 0.48 -2.99 4.28
C SER A 41 -0.55 -3.34 3.20
N THR A 42 -1.52 -4.20 3.52
CA THR A 42 -2.60 -4.57 2.58
C THR A 42 -3.52 -3.39 2.23
N LEU A 43 -3.77 -2.47 3.17
CA LEU A 43 -4.48 -1.23 2.90
C LEU A 43 -3.71 -0.33 1.92
N ASN A 44 -2.41 -0.15 2.14
CA ASN A 44 -1.54 0.64 1.26
C ASN A 44 -1.48 0.03 -0.15
N GLU A 45 -1.38 -1.29 -0.26
CA GLU A 45 -1.44 -2.00 -1.55
C GLU A 45 -2.80 -1.83 -2.26
N ASN A 46 -3.90 -1.82 -1.51
CA ASN A 46 -5.22 -1.61 -2.09
C ASN A 46 -5.42 -0.16 -2.56
N ASN A 47 -4.96 0.83 -1.79
CA ASN A 47 -4.96 2.23 -2.19
C ASN A 47 -4.13 2.44 -3.46
N LEU A 48 -3.00 1.74 -3.59
CA LEU A 48 -2.18 1.74 -4.81
C LEU A 48 -2.90 1.14 -6.01
N LYS A 49 -3.60 0.01 -5.83
CA LYS A 49 -4.44 -0.58 -6.89
C LYS A 49 -5.56 0.37 -7.31
N GLU A 50 -6.16 1.05 -6.35
CA GLU A 50 -7.22 2.03 -6.61
C GLU A 50 -6.68 3.24 -7.39
N ALA A 51 -5.51 3.77 -7.03
CA ALA A 51 -4.82 4.81 -7.78
C ALA A 51 -4.51 4.39 -9.22
N GLY A 52 -4.01 3.17 -9.43
CA GLY A 52 -3.80 2.63 -10.77
C GLY A 52 -5.12 2.46 -11.55
N ASN A 53 -6.20 2.08 -10.87
CA ASN A 53 -7.51 1.99 -11.49
C ASN A 53 -8.04 3.38 -11.89
N MET A 54 -7.87 4.41 -11.07
CA MET A 54 -8.24 5.79 -11.41
C MET A 54 -7.48 6.28 -12.64
N PHE A 55 -6.16 6.09 -12.67
CA PHE A 55 -5.33 6.41 -13.83
C PHE A 55 -5.84 5.68 -15.09
N GLY A 56 -6.05 4.37 -15.02
CA GLY A 56 -6.53 3.60 -16.16
C GLY A 56 -7.94 4.01 -16.60
N GLN A 57 -8.80 4.43 -15.67
CA GLN A 57 -10.14 4.94 -15.99
C GLN A 57 -10.09 6.29 -16.70
N GLU A 58 -9.22 7.20 -16.27
CA GLU A 58 -9.04 8.49 -16.94
C GLU A 58 -8.61 8.30 -18.39
N VAL A 59 -7.64 7.43 -18.63
CA VAL A 59 -7.22 7.10 -19.99
C VAL A 59 -8.32 6.37 -20.78
N TYR A 60 -9.09 5.50 -20.14
CA TYR A 60 -10.20 4.82 -20.80
C TYR A 60 -11.32 5.78 -21.20
N MET A 61 -11.65 6.75 -20.34
CA MET A 61 -12.65 7.77 -20.63
C MET A 61 -12.17 8.71 -21.74
N CYS A 62 -10.86 8.98 -21.80
CA CYS A 62 -10.16 9.79 -22.80
C CYS A 62 -10.97 11.01 -23.27
N GLN A 63 -11.01 12.05 -22.44
CA GLN A 63 -11.77 13.27 -22.76
C GLN A 63 -11.13 14.09 -23.90
N SER A 64 -9.81 14.02 -24.07
CA SER A 64 -9.05 14.82 -25.04
C SER A 64 -7.78 14.09 -25.50
N ASN A 65 -7.52 14.12 -26.81
CA ASN A 65 -6.30 13.56 -27.40
C ASN A 65 -5.03 14.30 -26.93
N ALA A 66 -5.13 15.61 -26.68
CA ALA A 66 -3.97 16.40 -26.25
C ALA A 66 -3.54 16.03 -24.83
N ASP A 67 -4.51 15.85 -23.92
CA ASP A 67 -4.26 15.55 -22.52
C ASP A 67 -3.66 14.15 -22.35
N ILE A 68 -4.20 13.16 -23.07
CA ILE A 68 -3.66 11.80 -23.07
C ILE A 68 -2.26 11.73 -23.68
N LYS A 69 -1.99 12.49 -24.74
CA LYS A 69 -0.64 12.57 -25.30
C LYS A 69 0.35 13.14 -24.29
N ALA A 70 -0.03 14.20 -23.57
CA ALA A 70 0.81 14.78 -22.52
C ALA A 70 1.05 13.81 -21.36
N LEU A 71 0.01 13.08 -20.93
CA LEU A 71 0.08 12.08 -19.85
C LEU A 71 1.03 10.92 -20.20
N PHE A 72 0.88 10.32 -21.37
CA PHE A 72 1.71 9.19 -21.82
C PHE A 72 3.15 9.60 -22.14
N SER A 73 3.36 10.82 -22.62
CA SER A 73 4.73 11.34 -22.83
C SER A 73 5.53 11.38 -21.52
N LYS A 74 4.89 11.63 -20.37
CA LYS A 74 5.54 11.59 -19.06
C LYS A 74 5.91 10.17 -18.62
N LEU A 75 5.22 9.18 -19.18
CA LEU A 75 5.56 7.75 -19.03
C LEU A 75 6.60 7.28 -20.06
N ASN A 76 7.14 8.18 -20.89
CA ASN A 76 7.99 7.85 -22.03
C ASN A 76 7.34 6.88 -23.03
N ILE A 77 6.01 6.97 -23.19
CA ILE A 77 5.25 6.16 -24.15
C ILE A 77 4.66 7.10 -25.20
N THR A 78 4.89 6.79 -26.47
CA THR A 78 4.32 7.56 -27.59
C THR A 78 2.90 7.07 -27.89
N VAL A 79 1.94 8.00 -27.80
CA VAL A 79 0.55 7.84 -28.26
C VAL A 79 0.10 9.13 -28.95
N ASN A 80 -0.67 9.02 -30.02
CA ASN A 80 -1.15 10.18 -30.78
C ASN A 80 -2.62 10.49 -30.53
N ASN A 81 -3.40 9.51 -30.08
CA ASN A 81 -4.84 9.63 -29.88
C ASN A 81 -5.34 8.68 -28.78
N CYS A 82 -6.59 8.87 -28.39
CA CYS A 82 -7.29 8.03 -27.43
C CYS A 82 -7.28 6.54 -27.77
N ALA A 83 -7.42 6.18 -29.05
CA ALA A 83 -7.50 4.78 -29.47
C ALA A 83 -6.15 4.06 -29.26
N GLU A 84 -5.05 4.73 -29.58
CA GLU A 84 -3.69 4.21 -29.32
C GLU A 84 -3.42 4.07 -27.82
N ALA A 85 -3.83 5.04 -27.01
CA ALA A 85 -3.67 4.95 -25.55
C ALA A 85 -4.47 3.79 -24.95
N LYS A 86 -5.70 3.57 -25.42
CA LYS A 86 -6.53 2.41 -25.05
C LYS A 86 -5.86 1.10 -25.46
N ALA A 87 -5.38 0.99 -26.70
CA ALA A 87 -4.67 -0.21 -27.16
C ALA A 87 -3.40 -0.49 -26.34
N LYS A 88 -2.67 0.55 -25.91
CA LYS A 88 -1.52 0.39 -25.00
C LYS A 88 -1.94 -0.13 -23.62
N LEU A 89 -3.05 0.36 -23.09
CA LEU A 89 -3.62 -0.15 -21.84
C LEU A 89 -4.17 -1.57 -21.98
N GLU A 90 -4.75 -1.96 -23.11
CA GLU A 90 -5.16 -3.35 -23.36
C GLU A 90 -3.95 -4.31 -23.39
N ALA A 91 -2.80 -3.85 -23.90
CA ALA A 91 -1.54 -4.58 -23.82
C ALA A 91 -0.94 -4.61 -22.40
N GLY A 92 -1.28 -3.63 -21.57
CA GLY A 92 -0.78 -3.45 -20.21
C GLY A 92 0.35 -2.42 -20.17
N VAL A 93 0.18 -1.40 -19.33
CA VAL A 93 1.16 -0.33 -19.12
C VAL A 93 1.76 -0.44 -17.74
N ASN A 94 3.09 -0.36 -17.64
CA ASN A 94 3.77 -0.29 -16.37
C ASN A 94 3.88 1.17 -15.93
N VAL A 95 3.30 1.49 -14.78
CA VAL A 95 3.32 2.82 -14.18
C VAL A 95 4.05 2.75 -12.83
N SER A 96 4.95 3.68 -12.57
CA SER A 96 5.68 3.73 -11.30
C SER A 96 4.84 4.37 -10.20
N ILE A 97 5.08 3.97 -8.94
CA ILE A 97 4.46 4.62 -7.77
C ILE A 97 4.85 6.10 -7.73
N GLY A 98 6.10 6.45 -8.05
CA GLY A 98 6.55 7.84 -8.17
C GLY A 98 5.72 8.67 -9.16
N PHE A 99 5.34 8.10 -10.31
CA PHE A 99 4.46 8.78 -11.27
C PHE A 99 3.07 9.03 -10.68
N LEU A 100 2.48 8.04 -10.01
CA LEU A 100 1.17 8.18 -9.38
C LEU A 100 1.17 9.24 -8.27
N LYS A 101 2.27 9.36 -7.51
CA LYS A 101 2.45 10.42 -6.51
C LYS A 101 2.61 11.80 -7.13
N GLN A 102 3.43 11.91 -8.18
CA GLN A 102 3.69 13.18 -8.87
C GLN A 102 2.44 13.78 -9.55
N HIS A 103 1.48 12.93 -9.89
CA HIS A 103 0.24 13.33 -10.56
C HIS A 103 -1.01 13.18 -9.69
N ASP A 104 -0.83 13.19 -8.36
CA ASP A 104 -1.92 13.21 -7.38
C ASP A 104 -2.92 12.03 -7.44
N TYR A 105 -2.59 10.95 -8.16
CA TYR A 105 -3.38 9.71 -8.16
C TYR A 105 -3.18 8.91 -6.88
N PHE A 106 -2.01 9.01 -6.26
CA PHE A 106 -1.67 8.28 -5.05
C PHE A 106 -1.03 9.21 -4.03
N ARG A 107 -1.64 9.33 -2.84
CA ARG A 107 -1.09 10.13 -1.75
C ARG A 107 -0.49 9.21 -0.69
N ASP A 108 0.80 9.40 -0.45
CA ASP A 108 1.57 8.64 0.55
C ASP A 108 2.49 9.59 1.32
N ASP A 109 1.88 10.43 2.15
CA ASP A 109 2.55 11.44 2.97
C ASP A 109 3.52 10.80 3.98
N SER A 110 3.28 9.56 4.35
CA SER A 110 4.10 8.78 5.30
C SER A 110 5.22 7.98 4.64
N ASN A 111 5.33 8.04 3.30
CA ASN A 111 6.30 7.28 2.50
C ASN A 111 6.32 5.77 2.86
N ASN A 112 5.13 5.21 2.98
CA ASN A 112 4.92 3.81 3.32
C ASN A 112 5.28 2.88 2.15
N CYS A 113 5.16 3.33 0.90
CA CYS A 113 5.42 2.54 -0.30
C CYS A 113 6.64 3.05 -1.07
N ASN A 114 7.50 2.12 -1.50
CA ASN A 114 8.69 2.47 -2.29
C ASN A 114 8.31 3.01 -3.68
N GLU A 115 8.75 4.22 -4.00
CA GLU A 115 8.48 4.91 -5.27
C GLU A 115 9.01 4.17 -6.51
N SER A 116 10.01 3.30 -6.35
CA SER A 116 10.55 2.45 -7.42
C SER A 116 9.65 1.27 -7.76
N GLY A 117 8.60 1.00 -6.96
CA GLY A 117 7.62 -0.03 -7.25
C GLY A 117 6.82 0.32 -8.51
N THR A 118 6.45 -0.70 -9.28
CA THR A 118 5.67 -0.52 -10.50
C THR A 118 4.38 -1.31 -10.46
N LEU A 119 3.34 -0.76 -11.07
CA LEU A 119 2.05 -1.40 -11.24
C LEU A 119 1.83 -1.65 -12.71
N ASN A 120 1.34 -2.82 -13.04
CA ASN A 120 0.84 -3.13 -14.38
C ASN A 120 -0.67 -2.80 -14.42
N ILE A 121 -1.03 -1.83 -15.25
CA ILE A 121 -2.40 -1.38 -15.43
C ILE A 121 -2.86 -1.87 -16.80
N LYS A 122 -3.92 -2.68 -16.81
CA LYS A 122 -4.49 -3.24 -18.03
C LYS A 122 -5.98 -2.96 -18.12
N ILE A 123 -6.51 -2.82 -19.34
CA ILE A 123 -7.95 -2.83 -19.60
C ILE A 123 -8.35 -4.21 -20.15
N ASP A 124 -9.40 -4.79 -19.55
CA ASP A 124 -10.04 -6.02 -20.01
C ASP A 124 -11.54 -5.74 -20.23
N GLY A 125 -11.91 -5.52 -21.50
CA GLY A 125 -13.23 -5.04 -21.88
C GLY A 125 -13.50 -3.62 -21.33
N HIS A 126 -14.46 -3.50 -20.41
CA HIS A 126 -14.83 -2.22 -19.77
C HIS A 126 -14.27 -2.07 -18.35
N LYS A 127 -13.39 -2.98 -17.91
CA LYS A 127 -12.83 -2.97 -16.55
C LYS A 127 -11.34 -2.67 -16.59
N VAL A 128 -10.90 -1.75 -15.74
CA VAL A 128 -9.49 -1.51 -15.46
C VAL A 128 -9.04 -2.52 -14.40
N ILE A 129 -7.94 -3.20 -14.68
CA ILE A 129 -7.32 -4.19 -13.81
C ILE A 129 -5.91 -3.70 -13.50
N THR A 130 -5.67 -3.41 -12.22
CA THR A 130 -4.34 -3.05 -11.72
C THR A 130 -3.73 -4.22 -10.97
N LYS A 131 -2.50 -4.59 -11.34
CA LYS A 131 -1.68 -5.59 -10.66
C LYS A 131 -0.40 -4.95 -10.15
N LEU A 132 -0.09 -5.18 -8.89
CA LEU A 132 1.19 -4.79 -8.30
C LEU A 132 2.28 -5.75 -8.80
N ASN A 133 3.41 -5.22 -9.25
CA ASN A 133 4.56 -6.07 -9.54
C ASN A 133 5.28 -6.47 -8.24
N SER A 134 6.10 -7.52 -8.32
CA SER A 134 6.84 -8.07 -7.19
C SER A 134 7.87 -7.12 -6.56
N ASN A 135 8.17 -5.99 -7.21
CA ASN A 135 9.05 -4.94 -6.69
C ASN A 135 8.34 -3.94 -5.78
N VAL A 136 7.01 -4.01 -5.66
CA VAL A 136 6.27 -3.14 -4.75
C VAL A 136 6.49 -3.61 -3.31
N LYS A 137 6.96 -2.70 -2.45
CA LYS A 137 7.11 -2.92 -1.02
C LYS A 137 6.42 -1.78 -0.30
N CYS A 138 5.35 -2.09 0.43
CA CYS A 138 4.66 -1.16 1.32
C CYS A 138 4.88 -1.62 2.78
N LYS A 139 4.89 -0.66 3.70
CA LYS A 139 5.03 -0.86 5.15
C LYS A 139 3.69 -0.73 5.86
#